data_AF-A0A543BKA6-F1
#
_entry.id   AF-A0A543BKA6-F1
#
_cell.length_a   1.000
_cell.length_b   1.000
_cell.length_c   1.000
_cell.angle_alpha   90.00
_cell.angle_beta   90.00
_cell.angle_gamma   90.00
#
_symmetry.space_group_name_H-M   'P 1'
#
loop_
_entity.id
_entity.type
_entity.pdbx_description
1 polymer ?
#
loop_
_entity_poly.entity_id
_entity_poly.type
_entity_poly.pdbx_seq_one_letter_code
_entity_poly.pdbx_strand_id
1 'polypeptide(L)'
;MAEPTDSRVAVYLDFDNIVISWYDRVHGRNAYAKDRQRISEQPNDPEVAERLSQAMIEVGAIIDYAASFGTLVLTRAYADWSSPVNAVYRSQLVARAVDLVQLFPAAAYAKNGADIRLAVDAVEDMFRLPDLTHVVIVAGDSDYVPLAQRCKRLGRYVIGVGVAGSTAKSLAAACDEFEAYDSLSGVVRPVKAPAPAATPPAAEVPVETTAAPAETTADAPKAKSRSRVKAKSAPAEAAPPKLDEQGEATQLLERALRLGHDKGDADEWLHSSAVKTHMRRMDPSFSEKALGYRSFSDFLKSRDDMAELEETGHERLVRLRDH
;
A
#
# COMPACT_ATOMS: atom_id res chain seq x y z
N MET A 1 -38.36 0.99 -3.40
CA MET A 1 -37.21 1.72 -2.81
C MET A 1 -36.24 1.94 -3.95
N ALA A 2 -35.76 3.16 -4.17
CA ALA A 2 -34.73 3.39 -5.18
C ALA A 2 -33.49 2.59 -4.77
N GLU A 3 -33.02 1.70 -5.63
CA GLU A 3 -31.73 1.04 -5.44
C GLU A 3 -30.66 2.12 -5.34
N PRO A 4 -29.69 2.02 -4.41
CA PRO A 4 -28.57 2.94 -4.39
C PRO A 4 -27.84 2.78 -5.73
N THR A 5 -27.87 3.84 -6.54
CA THR A 5 -27.20 3.92 -7.85
C THR A 5 -25.67 3.93 -7.75
N ASP A 6 -25.13 3.95 -6.53
CA ASP A 6 -23.71 3.95 -6.27
C ASP A 6 -23.28 2.66 -5.57
N SER A 7 -22.23 2.04 -6.10
CA SER A 7 -21.57 0.89 -5.51
C SER A 7 -21.09 1.21 -4.09
N ARG A 8 -21.13 0.19 -3.22
CA ARG A 8 -20.79 0.28 -1.81
C ARG A 8 -19.63 -0.65 -1.51
N VAL A 9 -18.52 -0.07 -1.11
CA VAL A 9 -17.21 -0.74 -1.06
C VAL A 9 -16.79 -0.93 0.38
N ALA A 10 -16.39 -2.16 0.72
CA ALA A 10 -15.74 -2.49 1.97
C ALA A 10 -14.26 -2.78 1.72
N VAL A 11 -13.36 -2.19 2.49
CA VAL A 11 -11.91 -2.36 2.36
C VAL A 11 -11.34 -3.04 3.60
N TYR A 12 -10.61 -4.12 3.40
CA TYR A 12 -9.95 -4.89 4.45
C TYR A 12 -8.45 -4.98 4.16
N LEU A 13 -7.64 -4.39 5.04
CA LEU A 13 -6.19 -4.36 4.90
C LEU A 13 -5.54 -5.32 5.89
N ASP A 14 -4.88 -6.35 5.37
CA ASP A 14 -3.86 -7.05 6.13
C ASP A 14 -2.61 -6.17 6.14
N PHE A 15 -2.51 -5.34 7.18
CA PHE A 15 -1.57 -4.24 7.19
C PHE A 15 -0.13 -4.74 7.30
N ASP A 16 0.10 -5.76 8.13
CA ASP A 16 1.40 -6.39 8.26
C ASP A 16 1.80 -7.05 6.92
N ASN A 17 0.90 -7.74 6.22
CA ASN A 17 1.22 -8.38 4.95
C ASN A 17 1.69 -7.38 3.88
N ILE A 18 0.97 -6.26 3.69
CA ILE A 18 1.32 -5.27 2.69
C ILE A 18 2.61 -4.53 3.05
N VAL A 19 2.80 -4.13 4.31
CA VAL A 19 4.01 -3.43 4.78
C VAL A 19 5.24 -4.33 4.65
N ILE A 20 5.15 -5.59 5.09
CA ILE A 20 6.27 -6.54 5.02
C ILE A 20 6.60 -6.87 3.56
N SER A 21 5.59 -7.11 2.73
CA SER A 21 5.78 -7.42 1.32
C SER A 21 6.42 -6.25 0.58
N TRP A 22 6.04 -5.01 0.91
CA TRP A 22 6.64 -3.82 0.32
C TRP A 22 8.07 -3.59 0.82
N TYR A 23 8.32 -3.77 2.11
CA TYR A 23 9.68 -3.71 2.67
C TYR A 23 10.64 -4.68 1.98
N ASP A 24 10.23 -5.93 1.79
CA ASP A 24 11.01 -6.92 1.06
C ASP A 24 11.17 -6.60 -0.44
N ARG A 25 10.19 -5.91 -1.04
CA ARG A 25 10.28 -5.44 -2.43
C ARG A 25 11.33 -4.35 -2.59
N VAL A 26 11.38 -3.40 -1.66
CA VAL A 26 12.33 -2.28 -1.66
C VAL A 26 13.75 -2.75 -1.31
N HIS A 27 13.88 -3.53 -0.23
CA HIS A 27 15.19 -3.88 0.36
C HIS A 27 15.72 -5.26 -0.01
N GLY A 28 14.95 -6.04 -0.76
CA GLY A 28 15.28 -7.39 -1.17
C GLY A 28 14.57 -8.47 -0.36
N ARG A 29 14.49 -9.66 -0.95
CA ARG A 29 13.72 -10.79 -0.40
C ARG A 29 14.15 -11.13 1.02
N ASN A 30 13.18 -11.28 1.93
CA ASN A 30 13.38 -11.63 3.33
C ASN A 30 14.21 -10.59 4.12
N ALA A 31 14.22 -9.32 3.69
CA ALA A 31 14.90 -8.24 4.40
C ALA A 31 14.19 -7.91 5.71
N TYR A 32 12.86 -7.85 5.72
CA TYR A 32 12.10 -7.55 6.93
C TYR A 32 12.37 -8.57 8.04
N ALA A 33 12.42 -9.87 7.70
CA ALA A 33 12.69 -10.90 8.70
C ALA A 33 14.08 -10.75 9.35
N LYS A 34 15.09 -10.29 8.60
CA LYS A 34 16.44 -10.02 9.12
C LYS A 34 16.44 -8.77 10.01
N ASP A 35 15.70 -7.75 9.62
CA ASP A 35 15.67 -6.47 10.33
C ASP A 35 14.69 -6.48 11.51
N ARG A 36 13.73 -7.41 11.56
CA ARG A 36 12.61 -7.45 12.53
C ARG A 36 13.06 -7.31 13.98
N GLN A 37 14.12 -8.00 14.37
CA GLN A 37 14.63 -7.93 15.74
C GLN A 37 15.22 -6.55 16.04
N ARG A 38 16.02 -6.00 15.13
CA ARG A 38 16.61 -4.67 15.27
C ARG A 38 15.53 -3.59 15.31
N ILE A 39 14.52 -3.70 14.45
CA ILE A 39 13.34 -2.84 14.41
C ILE A 39 12.60 -2.83 15.75
N SER A 40 12.42 -3.99 16.37
CA SER A 40 11.70 -4.12 17.65
C SER A 40 12.51 -3.60 18.83
N GLU A 41 13.81 -3.93 18.90
CA GLU A 41 14.66 -3.58 20.04
C GLU A 41 15.23 -2.15 19.97
N GLN A 42 15.42 -1.62 18.76
CA GLN A 42 16.06 -0.34 18.48
C GLN A 42 15.27 0.47 17.45
N PRO A 43 14.00 0.82 17.72
CA PRO A 43 13.14 1.52 16.76
C PRO A 43 13.64 2.94 16.41
N ASN A 44 14.47 3.55 17.26
CA ASN A 44 15.04 4.88 17.06
C ASN A 44 16.43 4.84 16.39
N ASP A 45 16.89 3.67 15.92
CA ASP A 45 18.11 3.56 15.16
C ASP A 45 17.96 4.32 13.82
N PRO A 46 18.85 5.29 13.50
CA PRO A 46 18.75 6.06 12.26
C PRO A 46 18.71 5.22 10.99
N GLU A 47 19.46 4.11 10.95
CA GLU A 47 19.50 3.22 9.78
C GLU A 47 18.17 2.47 9.62
N VAL A 48 17.56 2.04 10.73
CA VAL A 48 16.24 1.41 10.72
C VAL A 48 15.17 2.40 10.29
N ALA A 49 15.20 3.62 10.85
CA ALA A 49 14.25 4.67 10.51
C ALA A 49 14.34 5.04 9.03
N GLU A 50 15.54 5.17 8.48
CA GLU A 50 15.76 5.42 7.06
C GLU A 50 15.20 4.29 6.19
N ARG A 51 15.52 3.03 6.51
CA ARG A 51 15.02 1.87 5.75
C ARG A 51 13.49 1.76 5.78
N LEU A 52 12.88 1.98 6.95
CA LEU A 52 11.42 2.01 7.08
C LEU A 52 10.81 3.17 6.27
N SER A 53 11.43 4.36 6.28
CA SER A 53 10.95 5.50 5.50
C SER A 53 11.00 5.26 3.99
N GLN A 54 12.06 4.62 3.49
CA GLN A 54 12.23 4.28 2.07
C GLN A 54 11.22 3.22 1.60
N ALA A 55 10.73 2.38 2.52
CA ALA A 55 9.74 1.35 2.26
C ALA A 55 8.40 1.67 2.94
N MET A 56 8.07 2.96 3.09
CA MET A 56 6.76 3.35 3.55
C MET A 56 5.73 3.08 2.46
N ILE A 57 4.57 2.52 2.83
CA ILE A 57 3.44 2.40 1.91
C ILE A 57 2.60 3.69 1.89
N GLU A 58 2.02 3.98 0.74
CA GLU A 58 1.07 5.07 0.51
C GLU A 58 -0.34 4.54 0.77
N VAL A 59 -0.80 4.65 2.01
CA VAL A 59 -2.16 4.22 2.41
C VAL A 59 -3.22 4.98 1.61
N GLY A 60 -2.94 6.25 1.28
CA GLY A 60 -3.80 7.07 0.44
C GLY A 60 -4.07 6.44 -0.93
N ALA A 61 -3.03 5.97 -1.62
CA ALA A 61 -3.17 5.36 -2.94
C ALA A 61 -4.08 4.11 -2.93
N ILE A 62 -3.99 3.29 -1.88
CA ILE A 62 -4.83 2.11 -1.71
C ILE A 62 -6.30 2.51 -1.51
N ILE A 63 -6.56 3.48 -0.64
CA ILE A 63 -7.91 3.95 -0.32
C ILE A 63 -8.54 4.66 -1.54
N ASP A 64 -7.74 5.44 -2.27
CA ASP A 64 -8.20 6.13 -3.47
C ASP A 64 -8.58 5.14 -4.57
N TYR A 65 -7.73 4.13 -4.79
CA TYR A 65 -8.02 3.05 -5.72
C TYR A 65 -9.33 2.35 -5.36
N ALA A 66 -9.54 2.00 -4.08
CA ALA A 66 -10.79 1.43 -3.61
C ALA A 66 -12.01 2.36 -3.82
N ALA A 67 -11.84 3.67 -3.61
CA ALA A 67 -12.88 4.68 -3.79
C ALA A 67 -13.32 4.88 -5.26
N SER A 68 -12.48 4.48 -6.22
CA SER A 68 -12.82 4.48 -7.65
C SER A 68 -13.96 3.50 -7.98
N PHE A 69 -14.16 2.46 -7.17
CA PHE A 69 -15.20 1.45 -7.33
C PHE A 69 -16.55 1.85 -6.74
N GLY A 70 -16.61 2.86 -5.87
CA GLY A 70 -17.86 3.26 -5.21
C GLY A 70 -17.65 4.03 -3.90
N THR A 71 -18.74 4.28 -3.18
CA THR A 71 -18.68 4.88 -1.86
C THR A 71 -18.11 3.89 -0.84
N LEU A 72 -17.04 4.29 -0.14
CA LEU A 72 -16.46 3.50 0.95
C LEU A 72 -17.43 3.47 2.14
N VAL A 73 -17.89 2.28 2.50
CA VAL A 73 -18.80 2.06 3.64
C VAL A 73 -18.05 1.74 4.91
N LEU A 74 -16.95 0.98 4.77
CA LEU A 74 -16.06 0.62 5.85
C LEU A 74 -14.65 0.44 5.30
N THR A 75 -13.66 0.79 6.13
CA THR A 75 -12.24 0.58 5.81
C THR A 75 -11.56 0.15 7.10
N ARG A 76 -11.11 -1.11 7.15
CA ARG A 76 -10.48 -1.71 8.33
C ARG A 76 -9.06 -2.14 8.03
N ALA A 77 -8.15 -1.82 8.93
CA ALA A 77 -6.79 -2.34 8.90
C ALA A 77 -6.54 -3.25 10.10
N TYR A 78 -5.86 -4.37 9.87
CA TYR A 78 -5.59 -5.41 10.85
C TYR A 78 -4.09 -5.49 11.08
N ALA A 79 -3.64 -5.21 12.30
CA ALA A 79 -2.24 -5.23 12.66
C ALA A 79 -2.05 -5.28 14.18
N ASP A 80 -0.80 -5.52 14.61
CA ASP A 80 -0.37 -5.07 15.92
C ASP A 80 0.03 -3.58 15.87
N TRP A 81 -0.84 -2.68 16.33
CA TRP A 81 -0.57 -1.23 16.33
C TRP A 81 0.37 -0.78 17.45
N SER A 82 0.72 -1.68 18.38
CA SER A 82 1.78 -1.43 19.35
C SER A 82 3.18 -1.63 18.75
N SER A 83 3.28 -2.30 17.59
CA SER A 83 4.52 -2.46 16.85
C SER A 83 5.04 -1.12 16.33
N PRO A 84 6.34 -0.77 16.54
CA PRO A 84 6.92 0.46 16.01
C PRO A 84 6.78 0.63 14.50
N VAL A 85 6.80 -0.48 13.75
CA VAL A 85 6.64 -0.48 12.28
C VAL A 85 5.26 0.02 11.85
N ASN A 86 4.22 -0.31 12.63
CA ASN A 86 2.84 0.04 12.28
C ASN A 86 2.44 1.39 12.89
N ALA A 87 3.00 1.74 14.05
CA ALA A 87 2.69 2.96 14.77
C ALA A 87 2.97 4.25 13.96
N VAL A 88 3.96 4.23 13.06
CA VAL A 88 4.30 5.37 12.20
C VAL A 88 3.19 5.74 11.20
N TYR A 89 2.31 4.79 10.86
CA TYR A 89 1.20 5.01 9.90
C TYR A 89 -0.03 5.63 10.55
N ARG A 90 -0.06 5.79 11.88
CA ARG A 90 -1.25 6.24 12.63
C ARG A 90 -1.83 7.54 12.09
N SER A 91 -0.98 8.51 11.72
CA SER A 91 -1.45 9.79 11.16
C SER A 91 -2.18 9.61 9.83
N GLN A 92 -1.60 8.85 8.88
CA GLN A 92 -2.22 8.58 7.59
C GLN A 92 -3.55 7.83 7.73
N LEU A 93 -3.58 6.81 8.59
CA LEU A 93 -4.76 5.97 8.79
C LEU A 93 -5.91 6.74 9.45
N VAL A 94 -5.61 7.53 10.49
CA VAL A 94 -6.64 8.35 11.16
C VAL A 94 -7.16 9.45 10.23
N ALA A 95 -6.29 10.08 9.43
CA ALA A 95 -6.70 11.11 8.47
C ALA A 95 -7.67 10.57 7.40
N ARG A 96 -7.63 9.26 7.12
CA ARG A 96 -8.52 8.59 6.16
C ARG A 96 -9.66 7.80 6.83
N ALA A 97 -9.91 8.04 8.12
CA ALA A 97 -10.97 7.38 8.91
C ALA A 97 -10.92 5.83 8.84
N VAL A 98 -9.72 5.25 8.85
CA VAL A 98 -9.54 3.79 8.87
C VAL A 98 -9.78 3.25 10.28
N ASP A 99 -10.64 2.25 10.38
CA ASP A 99 -10.88 1.48 11.60
C ASP A 99 -9.68 0.57 11.89
N LEU A 100 -8.97 0.87 12.99
CA LEU A 100 -7.77 0.13 13.39
C LEU A 100 -8.14 -1.06 14.28
N VAL A 101 -8.10 -2.27 13.73
CA VAL A 101 -8.34 -3.51 14.47
C VAL A 101 -7.02 -3.98 15.09
N GLN A 102 -6.90 -3.84 16.41
CA GLN A 102 -5.73 -4.30 17.16
C GLN A 102 -5.71 -5.82 17.30
N LEU A 103 -4.56 -6.40 17.00
CA LEU A 103 -4.27 -7.80 17.21
C LEU A 103 -3.07 -7.93 18.14
N PHE A 104 -3.22 -8.73 19.19
CA PHE A 104 -2.08 -9.14 20.01
C PHE A 104 -1.66 -10.54 19.58
N PRO A 105 -0.37 -10.79 19.34
CA PRO A 105 0.10 -12.14 19.06
C PRO A 105 -0.27 -13.08 20.21
N ALA A 106 -1.21 -14.01 19.98
CA ALA A 106 -1.71 -14.92 21.01
C ALA A 106 -0.65 -15.92 21.48
N ALA A 107 0.39 -16.15 20.68
CA ALA A 107 1.60 -16.91 20.99
C ALA A 107 2.73 -16.48 20.06
N ALA A 108 3.99 -16.75 20.43
CA ALA A 108 5.17 -16.47 19.60
C ALA A 108 5.13 -17.11 18.19
N TYR A 109 4.22 -18.07 17.97
CA TYR A 109 4.02 -18.80 16.72
C TYR A 109 2.64 -18.57 16.06
N ALA A 110 1.78 -17.72 16.61
CA ALA A 110 0.46 -17.44 16.05
C ALA A 110 0.60 -16.50 14.84
N LYS A 111 1.00 -17.05 13.69
CA LYS A 111 1.33 -16.30 12.46
C LYS A 111 0.11 -15.78 11.70
N ASN A 112 -1.09 -16.31 11.95
CA ASN A 112 -2.27 -16.08 11.10
C ASN A 112 -3.43 -15.40 11.85
N GLY A 113 -3.14 -14.68 12.94
CA GLY A 113 -4.18 -14.02 13.74
C GLY A 113 -4.93 -12.92 12.97
N ALA A 114 -4.21 -12.19 12.11
CA ALA A 114 -4.78 -11.16 11.25
C ALA A 114 -5.69 -11.76 10.19
N ASP A 115 -5.23 -12.75 9.45
CA ASP A 115 -5.96 -13.39 8.37
C ASP A 115 -7.30 -13.96 8.85
N ILE A 116 -7.28 -14.67 9.98
CA ILE A 116 -8.49 -15.24 10.58
C ILE A 116 -9.46 -14.14 11.00
N ARG A 117 -8.96 -13.11 11.71
CA ARG A 117 -9.84 -12.03 12.21
C ARG A 117 -10.44 -11.24 11.05
N LEU A 118 -9.63 -10.89 10.06
CA LEU A 118 -10.06 -10.20 8.85
C LEU A 118 -11.13 -11.00 8.11
N ALA A 119 -10.91 -12.30 7.89
CA ALA A 119 -11.87 -13.14 7.19
C ALA A 119 -13.21 -13.26 7.94
N VAL A 120 -13.18 -13.37 9.28
CA VAL A 120 -14.38 -13.41 10.11
C VAL A 120 -15.15 -12.09 10.01
N ASP A 121 -14.47 -10.96 10.23
CA ASP A 121 -15.08 -9.64 10.21
C ASP A 121 -15.66 -9.32 8.81
N ALA A 122 -14.94 -9.67 7.74
CA ALA A 122 -15.39 -9.46 6.37
C ALA A 122 -16.66 -10.27 6.03
N VAL A 123 -16.72 -11.53 6.46
CA VAL A 123 -17.92 -12.35 6.27
C VAL A 123 -19.08 -11.81 7.10
N GLU A 124 -18.85 -11.44 8.36
CA GLU A 124 -19.87 -10.86 9.23
C GLU A 124 -20.46 -9.56 8.66
N ASP A 125 -19.60 -8.64 8.21
CA ASP A 125 -20.03 -7.37 7.61
C ASP A 125 -20.88 -7.58 6.36
N MET A 126 -20.53 -8.56 5.49
CA MET A 126 -21.35 -8.89 4.32
C MET A 126 -22.78 -9.33 4.67
N PHE A 127 -22.98 -9.94 5.83
CA PHE A 127 -24.30 -10.31 6.33
C PHE A 127 -25.02 -9.16 7.05
N ARG A 128 -24.28 -8.29 7.75
CA ARG A 128 -24.85 -7.14 8.47
C ARG A 128 -25.19 -5.97 7.55
N LEU A 129 -24.44 -5.81 6.47
CA LEU A 129 -24.56 -4.72 5.49
C LEU A 129 -24.98 -5.34 4.14
N PRO A 130 -26.29 -5.58 3.94
CA PRO A 130 -26.79 -6.30 2.76
C PRO A 130 -26.54 -5.55 1.45
N ASP A 131 -26.32 -4.24 1.53
CA ASP A 131 -26.06 -3.32 0.43
C ASP A 131 -24.57 -3.21 0.05
N LEU A 132 -23.65 -3.90 0.74
CA LEU A 132 -22.27 -4.03 0.27
C LEU A 132 -22.24 -4.73 -1.09
N THR A 133 -21.65 -4.08 -2.09
CA THR A 133 -21.55 -4.65 -3.45
C THR A 133 -20.13 -5.06 -3.80
N HIS A 134 -19.13 -4.38 -3.24
CA HIS A 134 -17.71 -4.62 -3.52
C HIS A 134 -16.92 -4.91 -2.25
N VAL A 135 -15.95 -5.82 -2.34
CA VAL A 135 -15.00 -6.13 -1.27
C VAL A 135 -13.59 -5.99 -1.83
N VAL A 136 -12.80 -5.10 -1.21
CA VAL A 136 -11.38 -4.92 -1.51
C VAL A 136 -10.56 -5.63 -0.43
N ILE A 137 -9.73 -6.58 -0.84
CA ILE A 137 -8.79 -7.30 0.01
C ILE A 137 -7.38 -6.80 -0.30
N VAL A 138 -6.75 -6.12 0.65
CA VAL A 138 -5.37 -5.63 0.51
C VAL A 138 -4.43 -6.61 1.20
N ALA A 139 -3.99 -7.61 0.44
CA ALA A 139 -3.09 -8.67 0.87
C ALA A 139 -2.52 -9.43 -0.35
N GLY A 140 -1.38 -10.09 -0.16
CA GLY A 140 -0.75 -10.95 -1.17
C GLY A 140 -0.83 -12.46 -0.90
N ASP A 141 -1.28 -12.90 0.28
CA ASP A 141 -1.21 -14.31 0.69
C ASP A 141 -2.32 -15.20 0.07
N SER A 142 -1.96 -16.43 -0.28
CA SER A 142 -2.92 -17.47 -0.69
C SER A 142 -3.95 -17.83 0.39
N ASP A 143 -3.69 -17.54 1.66
CA ASP A 143 -4.63 -17.79 2.76
C ASP A 143 -5.95 -16.99 2.61
N TYR A 144 -5.96 -15.93 1.79
CA TYR A 144 -7.17 -15.16 1.46
C TYR A 144 -8.00 -15.74 0.30
N VAL A 145 -7.54 -16.78 -0.39
CA VAL A 145 -8.28 -17.43 -1.49
C VAL A 145 -9.68 -17.89 -1.06
N PRO A 146 -9.86 -18.60 0.08
CA PRO A 146 -11.19 -19.01 0.53
C PRO A 146 -12.11 -17.83 0.83
N LEU A 147 -11.57 -16.72 1.35
CA LEU A 147 -12.32 -15.49 1.59
C LEU A 147 -12.81 -14.88 0.28
N ALA A 148 -11.92 -14.68 -0.70
CA ALA A 148 -12.27 -14.14 -2.02
C ALA A 148 -13.38 -14.98 -2.70
N GLN A 149 -13.22 -16.31 -2.71
CA GLN A 149 -14.22 -17.22 -3.25
C GLN A 149 -15.55 -17.16 -2.48
N ARG A 150 -15.52 -16.93 -1.16
CA ARG A 150 -16.73 -16.78 -0.35
C ARG A 150 -17.45 -15.47 -0.66
N CYS A 151 -16.73 -14.36 -0.78
CA CYS A 151 -17.28 -13.06 -1.17
C CYS A 151 -17.98 -13.13 -2.54
N LYS A 152 -17.35 -13.75 -3.54
CA LYS A 152 -17.95 -13.96 -4.88
C LYS A 152 -19.21 -14.80 -4.83
N ARG A 153 -19.18 -15.90 -4.06
CA ARG A 153 -20.35 -16.77 -3.88
C ARG A 153 -21.53 -16.08 -3.20
N LEU A 154 -21.26 -15.05 -2.39
CA LEU A 154 -22.26 -14.19 -1.77
C LEU A 154 -22.65 -13.00 -2.66
N GLY A 155 -22.18 -12.96 -3.91
CA GLY A 155 -22.58 -11.96 -4.90
C GLY A 155 -21.86 -10.62 -4.74
N ARG A 156 -20.64 -10.60 -4.19
CA ARG A 156 -19.80 -9.39 -4.14
C ARG A 156 -18.79 -9.40 -5.27
N TYR A 157 -18.52 -8.23 -5.82
CA TYR A 157 -17.38 -8.00 -6.70
C TYR A 157 -16.11 -7.90 -5.86
N VAL A 158 -15.11 -8.73 -6.13
CA VAL A 158 -13.91 -8.85 -5.29
C VAL A 158 -12.70 -8.26 -6.00
N ILE A 159 -12.09 -7.25 -5.37
CA ILE A 159 -10.87 -6.62 -5.83
C ILE A 159 -9.73 -7.03 -4.90
N GLY A 160 -8.65 -7.55 -5.45
CA GLY A 160 -7.41 -7.78 -4.71
C GLY A 160 -6.39 -6.67 -4.96
N VAL A 161 -5.67 -6.28 -3.92
CA VAL A 161 -4.51 -5.37 -4.03
C VAL A 161 -3.33 -5.98 -3.29
N GLY A 162 -2.18 -6.11 -3.94
CA GLY A 162 -0.99 -6.69 -3.30
C GLY A 162 0.31 -6.39 -4.04
N VAL A 163 1.45 -6.59 -3.39
CA VAL A 163 2.77 -6.24 -3.96
C VAL A 163 3.19 -7.21 -5.07
N ALA A 164 3.55 -6.70 -6.25
CA ALA A 164 4.00 -7.53 -7.35
C ALA A 164 5.22 -8.41 -6.98
N GLY A 165 5.13 -9.70 -7.30
CA GLY A 165 6.15 -10.69 -7.01
C GLY A 165 6.06 -11.31 -5.61
N SER A 166 5.28 -10.73 -4.70
CA SER A 166 4.94 -11.32 -3.39
C SER A 166 3.53 -11.91 -3.37
N THR A 167 2.63 -11.41 -4.22
CA THR A 167 1.27 -11.93 -4.34
C THR A 167 1.20 -13.35 -4.94
N ALA A 168 0.42 -14.22 -4.30
CA ALA A 168 0.07 -15.53 -4.82
C ALA A 168 -0.83 -15.44 -6.07
N LYS A 169 -0.45 -16.14 -7.15
CA LYS A 169 -1.25 -16.21 -8.39
C LYS A 169 -2.67 -16.78 -8.15
N SER A 170 -2.82 -17.66 -7.17
CA SER A 170 -4.11 -18.23 -6.79
C SER A 170 -5.06 -17.19 -6.19
N LEU A 171 -4.54 -16.22 -5.43
CA LEU A 171 -5.33 -15.12 -4.89
C LEU A 171 -5.82 -14.21 -6.03
N ALA A 172 -4.92 -13.82 -6.93
CA ALA A 172 -5.28 -13.01 -8.10
C ALA A 172 -6.37 -13.69 -8.94
N ALA A 173 -6.24 -15.00 -9.19
CA ALA A 173 -7.23 -15.78 -9.93
C ALA A 173 -8.57 -15.97 -9.18
N ALA A 174 -8.57 -15.83 -7.84
CA ALA A 174 -9.78 -15.94 -7.03
C ALA A 174 -10.59 -14.64 -6.98
N CYS A 175 -9.97 -13.50 -7.28
CA CYS A 175 -10.64 -12.19 -7.34
C CYS A 175 -11.40 -12.01 -8.66
N ASP A 176 -12.23 -10.98 -8.77
CA ASP A 176 -12.77 -10.52 -10.05
C ASP A 176 -11.78 -9.58 -10.74
N GLU A 177 -11.10 -8.75 -9.95
CA GLU A 177 -10.03 -7.85 -10.39
C GLU A 177 -8.86 -7.92 -9.40
N PHE A 178 -7.63 -7.76 -9.90
CA PHE A 178 -6.44 -7.73 -9.06
C PHE A 178 -5.46 -6.69 -9.58
N GLU A 179 -5.06 -5.78 -8.71
CA GLU A 179 -4.11 -4.71 -9.03
C GLU A 179 -2.85 -4.81 -8.19
N ALA A 180 -1.70 -4.57 -8.83
CA ALA A 180 -0.44 -4.57 -8.11
C ALA A 180 -0.28 -3.24 -7.35
N TYR A 181 0.15 -3.31 -6.09
CA TYR A 181 0.34 -2.11 -5.27
C TYR A 181 1.34 -1.13 -5.91
N ASP A 182 2.38 -1.62 -6.59
CA ASP A 182 3.36 -0.80 -7.31
C ASP A 182 2.85 -0.16 -8.60
N SER A 183 1.68 -0.55 -9.11
CA SER A 183 1.03 0.13 -10.24
C SER A 183 -0.01 1.15 -9.83
N LEU A 184 -0.40 1.23 -8.55
CA LEU A 184 -1.34 2.24 -8.08
C LEU A 184 -0.83 3.66 -8.29
N SER A 185 -1.73 4.54 -8.72
CA SER A 185 -1.43 5.97 -8.85
C SER A 185 -1.04 6.57 -7.49
N GLY A 186 0.05 7.35 -7.47
CA GLY A 186 0.60 7.93 -6.25
C GLY A 186 1.69 7.08 -5.56
N VAL A 187 1.89 5.82 -5.95
CA VAL A 187 2.98 5.00 -5.42
C VAL A 187 4.28 5.26 -6.19
N VAL A 188 5.29 5.78 -5.51
CA VAL A 188 6.63 5.95 -6.10
C VAL A 188 7.32 4.59 -6.15
N ARG A 189 7.62 4.11 -7.36
CA ARG A 189 8.34 2.85 -7.53
C ARG A 189 9.81 3.03 -7.10
N PRO A 190 10.34 2.14 -6.24
CA PRO A 190 11.77 2.07 -6.04
C PRO A 190 12.42 1.70 -7.38
N VAL A 191 13.18 2.62 -7.97
CA VAL A 191 13.96 2.32 -9.17
C VAL A 191 14.99 1.29 -8.78
N LYS A 192 14.77 0.04 -9.18
CA LYS A 192 15.78 -1.00 -9.06
C LYS A 192 16.97 -0.57 -9.92
N ALA A 193 18.11 -0.27 -9.30
CA ALA A 193 19.35 -0.11 -10.04
C ALA A 193 19.52 -1.34 -10.96
N PRO A 194 19.83 -1.17 -12.25
CA PRO A 194 19.95 -2.28 -13.17
C PRO A 194 20.93 -3.29 -12.57
N ALA A 195 20.45 -4.54 -12.43
CA ALA A 195 21.30 -5.61 -11.94
C ALA A 195 22.55 -5.64 -12.83
N PRO A 196 23.78 -5.66 -12.25
CA PRO A 196 24.97 -5.84 -13.06
C PRO A 196 24.79 -7.10 -13.89
N ALA A 197 24.88 -6.95 -15.21
CA ALA A 197 24.71 -8.03 -16.16
C ALA A 197 25.53 -9.23 -15.69
N ALA A 198 24.85 -10.34 -15.42
CA ALA A 198 25.47 -11.59 -15.05
C ALA A 198 26.50 -11.93 -16.13
N THR A 199 27.78 -11.86 -15.77
CA THR A 199 28.86 -12.37 -16.60
C THR A 199 28.61 -13.87 -16.77
N PRO A 200 28.59 -14.42 -18.00
CA PRO A 200 28.35 -15.84 -18.19
C PRO A 200 29.44 -16.65 -17.47
N PRO A 201 29.08 -17.77 -16.81
CA PRO A 201 30.03 -18.55 -16.03
C PRO A 201 31.09 -19.14 -16.94
N ALA A 202 32.36 -18.86 -16.62
CA ALA A 202 33.50 -19.55 -17.21
C ALA A 202 33.44 -21.04 -16.81
N ALA A 203 33.66 -21.89 -17.80
CA ALA A 203 33.61 -23.35 -17.69
C ALA A 203 34.55 -23.88 -16.60
N GLU A 204 34.01 -24.64 -15.66
CA GLU A 204 34.77 -25.50 -14.75
C GLU A 204 35.05 -26.84 -15.44
N VAL A 205 36.33 -27.21 -15.51
CA VAL A 205 36.82 -28.53 -15.90
C VAL A 205 36.90 -29.39 -14.63
N PRO A 206 36.46 -30.67 -14.66
CA PRO A 206 36.33 -31.49 -13.45
C PRO A 206 37.67 -32.15 -13.07
N VAL A 207 37.95 -32.23 -11.78
CA VAL A 207 38.95 -33.18 -11.24
C VAL A 207 38.37 -33.89 -10.02
N GLU A 208 38.23 -35.21 -10.16
CA GLU A 208 37.83 -36.16 -9.13
C GLU A 208 38.96 -36.44 -8.12
N THR A 209 38.56 -36.41 -6.84
CA THR A 209 38.76 -37.40 -5.76
C THR A 209 40.17 -37.90 -5.42
N THR A 210 40.58 -37.69 -4.16
CA THR A 210 41.05 -38.77 -3.25
C THR A 210 41.06 -38.30 -1.80
N ALA A 211 40.77 -39.23 -0.89
CA ALA A 211 40.44 -39.01 0.51
C ALA A 211 41.61 -39.30 1.48
N ALA A 212 41.76 -38.43 2.49
CA ALA A 212 42.12 -38.62 3.93
C ALA A 212 43.42 -39.42 4.31
N PRO A 213 43.90 -39.44 5.59
CA PRO A 213 43.44 -38.75 6.82
C PRO A 213 44.55 -38.12 7.73
N ALA A 214 44.09 -37.35 8.73
CA ALA A 214 44.58 -37.16 10.12
C ALA A 214 46.07 -36.81 10.43
N GLU A 215 46.31 -35.72 11.18
CA GLU A 215 46.58 -35.74 12.64
C GLU A 215 47.01 -34.36 13.24
N THR A 216 46.46 -34.10 14.43
CA THR A 216 46.96 -33.39 15.64
C THR A 216 47.93 -32.19 15.60
N THR A 217 47.55 -31.11 16.30
CA THR A 217 48.21 -30.46 17.47
C THR A 217 47.64 -29.03 17.62
N ALA A 218 46.83 -28.73 18.63
CA ALA A 218 47.24 -28.19 19.94
C ALA A 218 48.10 -26.91 19.83
N ASP A 219 47.49 -25.72 19.98
CA ASP A 219 47.70 -24.87 21.17
C ASP A 219 46.75 -23.66 21.19
N ALA A 220 46.38 -23.23 22.39
CA ALA A 220 45.71 -21.95 22.71
C ALA A 220 46.60 -21.26 23.78
N PRO A 221 46.27 -20.12 24.43
CA PRO A 221 45.16 -19.17 24.26
C PRO A 221 45.60 -17.67 24.42
N LYS A 222 44.59 -16.78 24.61
CA LYS A 222 44.60 -15.43 25.24
C LYS A 222 44.81 -14.23 24.30
N ALA A 223 44.17 -13.08 24.48
CA ALA A 223 43.10 -12.62 25.35
C ALA A 223 42.67 -11.20 24.91
N LYS A 224 41.36 -10.96 24.86
CA LYS A 224 40.62 -9.78 25.37
C LYS A 224 41.28 -8.40 25.34
N SER A 225 40.60 -7.44 24.70
CA SER A 225 40.45 -6.08 25.23
C SER A 225 39.14 -5.44 24.75
N ARG A 226 38.38 -4.92 25.72
CA ARG A 226 37.15 -4.12 25.58
C ARG A 226 37.50 -2.65 25.84
N SER A 227 36.93 -1.73 25.07
CA SER A 227 36.54 -0.36 25.49
C SER A 227 35.66 0.18 24.35
N ARG A 228 34.41 0.70 24.46
CA ARG A 228 33.62 1.53 25.40
C ARG A 228 34.05 2.99 25.53
N VAL A 229 33.48 3.84 24.66
CA VAL A 229 33.18 5.29 24.84
C VAL A 229 31.89 5.54 24.03
N LYS A 230 30.68 5.69 24.58
CA LYS A 230 30.02 6.79 25.33
C LYS A 230 29.87 8.14 24.60
N ALA A 231 28.73 8.23 23.89
CA ALA A 231 27.75 9.33 23.78
C ALA A 231 28.18 10.80 23.70
N LYS A 232 27.65 11.49 22.69
CA LYS A 232 27.16 12.89 22.74
C LYS A 232 26.05 13.12 21.70
N SER A 233 25.24 14.13 21.98
CA SER A 233 23.82 14.30 21.64
C SER A 233 23.52 15.44 20.66
N ALA A 234 22.39 15.29 19.94
CA ALA A 234 21.46 16.30 19.35
C ALA A 234 21.89 17.01 18.03
N PRO A 235 20.97 17.59 17.22
CA PRO A 235 19.53 17.85 17.45
C PRO A 235 18.56 17.42 16.31
N ALA A 236 17.29 17.81 16.50
CA ALA A 236 16.05 17.40 15.84
C ALA A 236 15.75 18.02 14.46
N GLU A 237 14.76 17.37 13.81
CA GLU A 237 13.68 17.94 12.99
C GLU A 237 13.91 18.18 11.49
N ALA A 238 13.17 17.43 10.66
CA ALA A 238 12.46 17.95 9.50
C ALA A 238 11.33 16.96 9.12
N ALA A 239 10.09 17.27 9.49
CA ALA A 239 8.93 16.68 8.84
C ALA A 239 8.90 17.14 7.37
N PRO A 240 8.42 16.32 6.41
CA PRO A 240 8.28 16.76 5.03
C PRO A 240 7.32 17.97 4.96
N PRO A 241 7.50 18.86 3.96
CA PRO A 241 6.76 20.11 3.87
C PRO A 241 5.27 19.79 3.75
N LYS A 242 4.45 20.35 4.64
CA LYS A 242 3.00 20.39 4.44
C LYS A 242 2.76 21.18 3.15
N LEU A 243 2.17 20.53 2.15
CA LEU A 243 1.65 21.21 0.98
C LEU A 243 0.58 22.20 1.45
N ASP A 244 0.44 23.33 0.75
CA ASP A 244 -0.70 24.20 0.98
C ASP A 244 -2.00 23.50 0.54
N GLU A 245 -3.15 23.95 1.05
CA GLU A 245 -4.45 23.33 0.75
C GLU A 245 -4.73 23.29 -0.78
N GLN A 246 -4.12 24.20 -1.54
CA GLN A 246 -4.17 24.17 -3.00
C GLN A 246 -3.35 23.02 -3.60
N GLY A 247 -2.13 22.78 -3.12
CA GLY A 247 -1.28 21.68 -3.56
C GLY A 247 -1.89 20.31 -3.26
N GLU A 248 -2.49 20.14 -2.07
CA GLU A 248 -3.21 18.90 -1.72
C GLU A 248 -4.41 18.67 -2.64
N ALA A 249 -5.17 19.72 -2.96
CA ALA A 249 -6.30 19.64 -3.88
C ALA A 249 -5.86 19.34 -5.33
N THR A 250 -4.71 19.86 -5.77
CA THR A 250 -4.15 19.56 -7.08
C THR A 250 -3.69 18.10 -7.17
N GLN A 251 -3.02 17.56 -6.13
CA GLN A 251 -2.68 16.13 -6.08
C GLN A 251 -3.92 15.23 -6.00
N LEU A 252 -4.97 15.69 -5.30
CA LEU A 252 -6.26 14.99 -5.28
C LEU A 252 -6.91 14.95 -6.66
N LEU A 253 -6.86 16.04 -7.42
CA LEU A 253 -7.37 16.10 -8.79
C LEU A 253 -6.59 15.16 -9.72
N GLU A 254 -5.26 15.17 -9.63
CA GLU A 254 -4.39 14.29 -10.41
C GLU A 254 -4.72 12.81 -10.17
N ARG A 255 -4.81 12.40 -8.90
CA ARG A 255 -5.20 11.03 -8.53
C ARG A 255 -6.60 10.69 -9.04
N ALA A 256 -7.56 11.62 -8.93
CA ALA A 256 -8.93 11.40 -9.40
C ALA A 256 -9.01 11.18 -10.91
N LEU A 257 -8.24 11.97 -11.66
CA LEU A 257 -8.17 11.85 -13.11
C LEU A 257 -7.53 10.53 -13.48
N ARG A 258 -6.34 10.20 -12.98
CA ARG A 258 -5.66 8.93 -13.30
C ARG A 258 -6.54 7.71 -13.03
N LEU A 259 -7.17 7.63 -11.86
CA LEU A 259 -8.05 6.51 -11.48
C LEU A 259 -9.32 6.42 -12.35
N GLY A 260 -9.78 7.52 -12.93
CA GLY A 260 -10.92 7.50 -13.84
C GLY A 260 -10.59 6.92 -15.21
N HIS A 261 -9.33 7.02 -15.66
CA HIS A 261 -8.87 6.50 -16.96
C HIS A 261 -8.42 5.02 -16.91
N ASP A 262 -8.32 4.40 -15.73
CA ASP A 262 -8.00 2.97 -15.63
C ASP A 262 -9.15 2.04 -16.11
N LYS A 263 -10.27 2.62 -16.58
CA LYS A 263 -11.41 1.88 -17.18
C LYS A 263 -11.42 1.84 -18.72
N GLY A 264 -10.47 2.48 -19.40
CA GLY A 264 -10.36 2.60 -20.86
C GLY A 264 -9.37 3.70 -21.25
N ASP A 265 -8.65 3.56 -22.37
CA ASP A 265 -7.52 4.39 -22.88
C ASP A 265 -7.22 5.71 -22.12
N ALA A 266 -5.94 5.96 -21.81
CA ALA A 266 -5.48 7.18 -21.12
C ALA A 266 -5.85 8.52 -21.82
N ASP A 267 -6.32 8.45 -23.06
CA ASP A 267 -6.85 9.55 -23.88
C ASP A 267 -8.37 9.81 -23.70
N GLU A 268 -9.08 8.99 -22.95
CA GLU A 268 -10.54 9.03 -22.82
C GLU A 268 -11.01 10.18 -21.92
N TRP A 269 -11.90 11.02 -22.45
CA TRP A 269 -12.48 12.14 -21.72
C TRP A 269 -13.41 11.69 -20.59
N LEU A 270 -13.19 12.18 -19.37
CA LEU A 270 -14.06 11.92 -18.22
C LEU A 270 -15.07 13.03 -18.00
N HIS A 271 -16.29 12.69 -17.58
CA HIS A 271 -17.23 13.72 -17.11
C HIS A 271 -16.70 14.40 -15.84
N SER A 272 -16.63 15.73 -15.84
CA SER A 272 -16.17 16.52 -14.68
C SER A 272 -16.98 16.26 -13.40
N SER A 273 -18.26 15.91 -13.52
CA SER A 273 -19.10 15.50 -12.39
C SER A 273 -18.65 14.15 -11.79
N ALA A 274 -18.21 13.20 -12.61
CA ALA A 274 -17.65 11.93 -12.16
C ALA A 274 -16.30 12.15 -11.46
N VAL A 275 -15.42 12.97 -12.04
CA VAL A 275 -14.13 13.34 -11.42
C VAL A 275 -14.33 14.03 -10.08
N LYS A 276 -15.26 14.99 -9.99
CA LYS A 276 -15.62 15.64 -8.72
C LYS A 276 -16.14 14.65 -7.69
N THR A 277 -16.95 13.68 -8.14
CA THR A 277 -17.47 12.62 -7.26
C THR A 277 -16.34 11.73 -6.76
N HIS A 278 -15.39 11.35 -7.63
CA HIS A 278 -14.20 10.61 -7.24
C HIS A 278 -13.34 11.38 -6.24
N MET A 279 -13.06 12.66 -6.48
CA MET A 279 -12.33 13.53 -5.54
C MET A 279 -12.98 13.54 -4.16
N ARG A 280 -14.31 13.63 -4.08
CA ARG A 280 -15.05 13.63 -2.80
C ARG A 280 -15.13 12.28 -2.12
N ARG A 281 -15.01 11.17 -2.86
CA ARG A 281 -14.92 9.83 -2.27
C ARG A 281 -13.54 9.59 -1.66
N MET A 282 -12.49 10.05 -2.33
CA MET A 282 -11.10 9.98 -1.85
C MET A 282 -10.85 10.93 -0.67
N ASP A 283 -11.42 12.14 -0.74
CA ASP A 283 -11.35 13.14 0.32
C ASP A 283 -12.70 13.85 0.53
N PRO A 284 -13.49 13.44 1.54
CA PRO A 284 -14.77 14.06 1.84
C PRO A 284 -14.68 15.53 2.27
N SER A 285 -13.49 16.01 2.68
CA SER A 285 -13.30 17.41 3.08
C SER A 285 -13.14 18.34 1.87
N PHE A 286 -12.88 17.79 0.68
CA PHE A 286 -12.67 18.57 -0.53
C PHE A 286 -13.88 19.45 -0.87
N SER A 287 -13.61 20.75 -0.97
CA SER A 287 -14.57 21.77 -1.38
C SER A 287 -13.89 22.83 -2.23
N GLU A 288 -14.26 22.93 -3.50
CA GLU A 288 -13.74 23.97 -4.40
C GLU A 288 -14.02 25.39 -3.88
N LYS A 289 -15.11 25.56 -3.12
CA LYS A 289 -15.47 26.85 -2.48
C LYS A 289 -14.55 27.19 -1.31
N ALA A 290 -14.12 26.19 -0.53
CA ALA A 290 -13.16 26.41 0.56
C ALA A 290 -11.81 26.88 -0.01
N LEU A 291 -11.47 26.42 -1.21
CA LEU A 291 -10.27 26.81 -1.96
C LEU A 291 -10.43 28.15 -2.71
N GLY A 292 -11.58 28.83 -2.60
CA GLY A 292 -11.83 30.15 -3.20
C GLY A 292 -12.46 30.14 -4.61
N TYR A 293 -12.83 28.97 -5.14
CA TYR A 293 -13.43 28.86 -6.48
C TYR A 293 -14.97 28.90 -6.43
N ARG A 294 -15.60 29.54 -7.42
CA ARG A 294 -17.06 29.67 -7.48
C ARG A 294 -17.74 28.39 -7.95
N SER A 295 -17.05 27.62 -8.79
CA SER A 295 -17.50 26.35 -9.33
C SER A 295 -16.34 25.36 -9.49
N PHE A 296 -16.66 24.07 -9.67
CA PHE A 296 -15.65 23.05 -9.95
C PHE A 296 -14.97 23.29 -11.31
N SER A 297 -15.68 23.83 -12.30
CA SER A 297 -15.09 24.24 -13.58
C SER A 297 -14.06 25.36 -13.39
N ASP A 298 -14.29 26.31 -12.48
CA ASP A 298 -13.29 27.36 -12.18
C ASP A 298 -12.04 26.78 -11.50
N PHE A 299 -12.23 25.77 -10.65
CA PHE A 299 -11.12 25.02 -10.03
C PHE A 299 -10.29 24.28 -11.09
N LEU A 300 -10.92 23.60 -12.05
CA LEU A 300 -10.24 22.92 -13.17
C LEU A 300 -9.52 23.92 -14.09
N LYS A 301 -10.17 25.04 -14.43
CA LYS A 301 -9.58 26.09 -15.28
C LYS A 301 -8.32 26.72 -14.70
N SER A 302 -8.16 26.70 -13.39
CA SER A 302 -6.93 27.21 -12.76
C SER A 302 -5.82 26.15 -12.65
N ARG A 303 -6.03 24.93 -13.15
CA ARG A 303 -5.02 23.87 -13.34
C ARG A 303 -5.00 23.45 -14.81
N ASP A 304 -5.01 24.42 -15.72
CA ASP A 304 -4.97 24.20 -17.17
C ASP A 304 -3.61 23.66 -17.66
N ASP A 305 -2.59 23.71 -16.80
CA ASP A 305 -1.31 23.05 -16.95
C ASP A 305 -1.41 21.52 -16.84
N MET A 306 -2.29 21.01 -15.98
CA MET A 306 -2.47 19.58 -15.70
C MET A 306 -3.71 18.97 -16.33
N ALA A 307 -4.82 19.70 -16.38
CA ALA A 307 -6.12 19.18 -16.79
C ALA A 307 -6.65 19.95 -18.02
N GLU A 308 -6.97 19.21 -19.09
CA GLU A 308 -7.65 19.77 -20.24
C GLU A 308 -9.16 19.72 -20.00
N LEU A 309 -9.85 20.86 -20.16
CA LEU A 309 -11.29 20.98 -19.98
C LEU A 309 -11.96 21.33 -21.32
N GLU A 310 -12.85 20.46 -21.79
CA GLU A 310 -13.72 20.72 -22.92
C GLU A 310 -15.13 21.08 -22.44
N GLU A 311 -15.64 22.22 -22.91
CA GLU A 311 -16.97 22.74 -22.56
C GLU A 311 -17.88 22.76 -23.80
N THR A 312 -18.59 21.66 -24.05
CA THR A 312 -19.52 21.54 -25.18
C THR A 312 -20.97 21.56 -24.68
N GLY A 313 -21.65 22.70 -24.85
CA GLY A 313 -23.04 22.88 -24.38
C GLY A 313 -23.19 22.77 -22.86
N HIS A 314 -23.91 21.75 -22.38
CA HIS A 314 -24.05 21.42 -20.96
C HIS A 314 -23.02 20.38 -20.48
N GLU A 315 -22.32 19.73 -21.40
CA GLU A 315 -21.31 18.74 -21.07
C GLU A 315 -20.00 19.43 -20.70
N ARG A 316 -19.33 18.86 -19.71
CA ARG A 316 -18.06 19.32 -19.16
C ARG A 316 -17.18 18.10 -19.03
N LEU A 317 -16.29 17.93 -19.99
CA LEU A 317 -15.38 16.81 -20.09
C LEU A 317 -13.98 17.25 -19.67
N VAL A 318 -13.28 16.40 -18.94
CA VAL A 318 -11.94 16.67 -18.43
C VAL A 318 -11.05 15.45 -18.67
N ARG A 319 -9.80 15.69 -19.05
CA ARG A 319 -8.76 14.65 -19.14
C ARG A 319 -7.44 15.18 -18.60
N LEU A 320 -6.52 14.27 -18.28
CA LEU A 320 -5.15 14.66 -17.94
C LEU A 320 -4.46 15.17 -19.21
N ARG A 321 -3.64 16.22 -19.10
CA ARG A 321 -2.73 16.58 -20.18
C ARG A 321 -1.52 15.64 -20.16
N ASP A 322 -1.16 15.12 -21.32
CA ASP A 322 0.13 14.45 -21.50
C ASP A 322 1.27 15.46 -21.31
N HIS A 323 2.17 15.17 -20.38
CA HIS A 323 3.40 15.91 -20.15
C HIS A 323 4.57 15.33 -20.94
#